data_AF-C6JSQ2-F1
#
_entry.id   AF-C6JSQ2-F1
#
_cell.length_a   1.000
_cell.length_b   1.000
_cell.length_c   1.000
_cell.angle_alpha   90.00
_cell.angle_beta   90.00
_cell.angle_gamma   90.00
#
_symmetry.space_group_name_H-M   'P 1'
#
loop_
_entity.id
_entity.type
_entity.pdbx_description
1 polymer ?
#
loop_
_entity_poly.entity_id
_entity_poly.type
_entity_poly.pdbx_seq_one_letter_code
_entity_poly.pdbx_strand_id
1 'polypeptide(L)' 'MQEREMTNAASYSSYFKYLGLSRDPARALQVYGSIKDQTMKVHVSVCNSVLGCLVKNGRLDSSFKLYDEMIL' A
#
# COMPACT_ATOMS: atom_id res chain seq x y z
N MET A 1 7.60 -25.69 -9.75
CA MET A 1 6.46 -25.02 -9.09
C MET A 1 6.70 -23.53 -9.22
N GLN A 2 5.89 -22.83 -10.02
CA GLN A 2 6.06 -21.40 -10.30
C GLN A 2 5.49 -20.64 -9.10
N GLU A 3 6.36 -20.11 -8.24
CA GLU A 3 5.96 -19.32 -7.07
C GLU A 3 5.36 -17.97 -7.54
N ARG A 4 4.04 -17.98 -7.81
CA ARG A 4 3.14 -16.81 -7.87
C ARG A 4 3.78 -15.45 -8.21
N GLU A 5 4.36 -15.31 -9.39
CA GLU A 5 4.86 -14.05 -9.96
C GLU A 5 3.73 -13.13 -10.47
N MET A 6 2.57 -13.09 -9.79
CA MET A 6 1.42 -12.29 -10.23
C MET A 6 0.90 -11.36 -9.12
N THR A 7 1.79 -10.80 -8.30
CA THR A 7 1.42 -9.64 -7.50
C THR A 7 1.52 -8.41 -8.39
N ASN A 8 0.41 -8.08 -9.05
CA ASN A 8 0.29 -6.89 -9.89
C ASN A 8 -0.31 -5.72 -9.09
N ALA A 9 -0.35 -4.54 -9.70
CA ALA A 9 -0.87 -3.34 -9.07
C ALA A 9 -2.32 -3.51 -8.59
N ALA A 10 -3.15 -4.25 -9.32
CA ALA A 10 -4.55 -4.49 -8.96
C ALA A 10 -4.67 -5.35 -7.69
N SER A 11 -3.84 -6.39 -7.56
CA SER A 11 -3.79 -7.24 -6.36
C SER A 11 -3.42 -6.44 -5.12
N TYR A 12 -2.33 -5.66 -5.16
CA TYR A 12 -1.94 -4.81 -4.04
C TYR A 12 -2.99 -3.75 -3.72
N SER A 13 -3.51 -3.06 -4.74
CA SER A 13 -4.54 -2.02 -4.56
C SER A 13 -5.78 -2.57 -3.86
N SER A 14 -6.24 -3.75 -4.29
CA SER A 14 -7.41 -4.41 -3.71
C SER A 14 -7.15 -4.84 -2.27
N TYR A 15 -5.95 -5.33 -1.97
CA TYR A 15 -5.58 -5.74 -0.63
C TYR A 15 -5.49 -4.54 0.33
N PHE A 16 -4.89 -3.42 -0.07
CA PHE A 16 -4.86 -2.22 0.77
C PHE A 16 -6.26 -1.63 1.00
N LYS A 17 -7.14 -1.65 -0.02
CA LYS A 17 -8.54 -1.28 0.16
C LYS A 17 -9.23 -2.16 1.19
N TYR A 18 -9.01 -3.47 1.13
CA TYR A 18 -9.53 -4.42 2.12
C TYR A 18 -8.99 -4.13 3.53
N LEU A 19 -7.68 -3.92 3.69
CA LEU A 19 -7.08 -3.56 4.99
C LEU A 19 -7.63 -2.25 5.55
N GLY A 20 -7.98 -1.31 4.66
CA GLY A 20 -8.66 -0.08 5.02
C GLY A 20 -10.04 -0.31 5.64
N LEU A 21 -10.77 -1.33 5.19
CA LEU A 21 -12.06 -1.74 5.74
C LEU A 21 -11.91 -2.57 7.02
N SER A 22 -10.90 -3.43 7.11
CA SER A 22 -10.63 -4.27 8.29
C SER A 22 -10.01 -3.51 9.46
N ARG A 23 -9.77 -2.20 9.32
CA ARG A 23 -9.14 -1.31 10.30
C ARG A 23 -7.75 -1.76 10.76
N ASP A 24 -6.97 -2.32 9.84
CA ASP A 24 -5.58 -2.73 10.08
C ASP A 24 -4.58 -1.91 9.23
N PRO A 25 -4.39 -0.62 9.55
CA PRO A 25 -3.46 0.25 8.83
C PRO A 25 -1.98 -0.11 9.10
N ALA A 26 -1.68 -0.80 10.21
CA ALA A 26 -0.30 -1.21 10.53
C ALA A 26 0.19 -2.29 9.57
N ARG A 27 -0.65 -3.28 9.27
CA ARG A 27 -0.36 -4.30 8.26
C ARG A 27 -0.24 -3.71 6.87
N ALA A 28 -1.00 -2.67 6.55
CA ALA A 28 -0.89 -1.98 5.26
C ALA A 28 0.52 -1.38 5.06
N LEU A 29 1.09 -0.71 6.08
CA LEU A 29 2.46 -0.20 6.04
C LEU A 29 3.50 -1.32 5.94
N GLN A 30 3.32 -2.39 6.72
CA GLN A 30 4.23 -3.55 6.67
C GLN A 30 4.28 -4.15 5.27
N VAL A 31 3.11 -4.35 4.65
CA VAL A 31 3.03 -4.96 3.32
C VAL A 31 3.58 -4.03 2.25
N TYR A 32 3.27 -2.73 2.30
CA TYR A 32 3.85 -1.74 1.38
C TYR A 32 5.39 -1.69 1.49
N GLY A 33 5.93 -1.69 2.71
CA GLY A 33 7.38 -1.73 2.95
C GLY A 33 8.05 -3.03 2.48
N SER A 34 7.30 -4.13 2.37
CA SER A 34 7.79 -5.42 1.90
C SER A 34 7.80 -5.57 0.37
N ILE A 35 7.21 -4.63 -0.38
CA ILE A 35 7.19 -4.68 -1.84
C ILE A 35 8.62 -4.51 -2.38
N LYS A 36 9.16 -5.60 -2.95
CA LYS A 36 10.50 -5.62 -3.55
C LYS A 36 10.51 -5.05 -4.97
N ASP A 37 9.42 -5.26 -5.70
CA ASP A 37 9.26 -4.74 -7.06
C ASP A 37 9.04 -3.23 -7.01
N GLN A 38 10.05 -2.48 -7.42
CA GLN A 38 9.99 -1.02 -7.44
C GLN A 38 8.91 -0.49 -8.37
N THR A 39 8.63 -1.18 -9.49
CA THR A 39 7.56 -0.77 -10.41
C THR A 39 6.20 -0.83 -9.75
N MET A 40 5.97 -1.83 -8.89
CA MET A 40 4.74 -1.94 -8.09
C MET A 40 4.73 -0.95 -6.93
N LYS A 41 5.88 -0.72 -6.30
CA LYS A 41 6.00 0.19 -5.14
C LYS A 41 5.67 1.64 -5.53
N VAL A 42 6.08 2.09 -6.71
CA VAL A 42 5.81 3.45 -7.23
C VAL A 42 4.53 3.52 -8.08
N HIS A 43 3.82 2.40 -8.28
CA HIS A 43 2.62 2.39 -9.10
C HIS A 43 1.50 3.23 -8.45
N VAL A 44 0.98 4.24 -9.16
CA VAL A 44 0.00 5.22 -8.66
C VAL A 44 -1.20 4.58 -7.94
N SER A 45 -1.79 3.53 -8.53
CA SER A 45 -2.91 2.81 -7.90
C SER A 45 -2.54 2.17 -6.56
N VAL A 46 -1.33 1.63 -6.44
CA VAL A 46 -0.84 0.97 -5.22
C VAL A 46 -0.61 2.01 -4.13
N CYS A 47 0.11 3.09 -4.46
CA CYS A 47 0.36 4.24 -3.58
C CYS A 47 -0.94 4.85 -3.04
N ASN A 48 -1.88 5.16 -3.94
CA ASN A 48 -3.17 5.75 -3.54
C ASN A 48 -4.00 4.81 -2.68
N SER A 49 -3.89 3.49 -2.90
CA SER A 49 -4.64 2.51 -2.10
C SER A 49 -4.10 2.38 -0.68
N VAL A 50 -2.76 2.40 -0.49
CA VAL A 50 -2.17 2.39 0.87
C VAL A 50 -2.41 3.72 1.60
N LEU A 51 -2.28 4.87 0.93
CA LEU A 51 -2.62 6.18 1.50
C LEU A 51 -4.10 6.25 1.89
N GLY A 52 -4.99 5.79 1.01
CA GLY A 52 -6.42 5.72 1.29
C GLY A 52 -6.75 4.82 2.49
N CYS A 53 -6.01 3.72 2.69
CA CYS A 53 -6.13 2.89 3.88
C CYS A 53 -5.76 3.66 5.15
N LEU A 54 -4.64 4.40 5.14
CA LEU A 54 -4.18 5.17 6.29
C LEU A 54 -5.14 6.29 6.66
N VAL A 55 -5.57 7.09 5.68
CA VAL A 55 -6.52 8.20 5.88
C VAL A 55 -7.84 7.72 6.46
N LYS A 56 -8.42 6.64 5.89
CA LYS A 56 -9.68 6.06 6.40
C LYS A 56 -9.60 5.57 7.85
N ASN A 57 -8.40 5.26 8.32
CA ASN A 57 -8.14 4.80 9.69
C ASN A 57 -7.54 5.88 10.59
N GLY A 58 -7.62 7.16 10.20
CA GLY A 58 -7.16 8.29 11.01
C GLY A 58 -5.64 8.39 11.17
N ARG A 59 -4.86 7.64 10.38
CA ARG A 59 -3.39 7.62 10.44
C ARG A 59 -2.78 8.74 9.59
N LEU A 60 -3.16 9.98 9.86
CA LEU A 60 -2.80 11.15 9.05
C LEU A 60 -1.29 11.40 9.02
N ASP A 61 -0.61 11.41 10.17
CA ASP A 61 0.85 11.63 10.22
C ASP A 61 1.62 10.59 9.40
N SER A 62 1.21 9.32 9.48
CA SER A 62 1.81 8.24 8.69
C SER A 62 1.49 8.39 7.20
N SER A 63 0.30 8.88 6.87
CA SER A 63 -0.08 9.15 5.49
C SER A 63 0.74 10.27 4.88
N PHE A 64 0.97 11.37 5.60
CA PHE A 64 1.81 12.47 5.10
C PHE A 64 3.27 12.05 4.94
N LYS A 65 3.86 11.39 5.95
CA LYS A 65 5.22 10.86 5.84
C LYS A 65 5.40 9.95 4.62
N LEU A 66 4.45 9.04 4.41
CA LEU A 66 4.50 8.13 3.26
C LEU A 66 4.33 8.87 1.93
N TYR A 67 3.47 9.89 1.87
CA TYR A 67 3.30 10.71 0.68
C TYR A 67 4.57 11.48 0.34
N ASP A 68 5.26 12.04 1.33
CA ASP A 68 6.53 12.72 1.15
C ASP A 68 7.61 11.75 0.63
N GLU A 69 7.69 10.53 1.19
CA GLU A 69 8.57 9.46 0.70
C GLU A 69 8.29 9.05 -0.76
N MET A 70 7.06 9.22 -1.25
CA MET A 70 6.70 8.89 -2.64
C MET A 70 7.06 9.97 -3.66
N ILE A 71 7.27 11.21 -3.21
CA ILE A 71 7.60 12.36 -4.07
C ILE A 71 9.12 12.55 -4.20
N LEU A 72 9.88 12.06 -3.21
CA LEU A 72 11.35 12.03 -3.22
C LEU A 72 11.89 10.98 -4.20
#